data_AF-A0A7L8D0X3-F1
#
_entry.id   AF-A0A7L8D0X3-F1
#
_cell.length_a   1.000
_cell.length_b   1.000
_cell.length_c   1.000
_cell.angle_alpha   90.00
_cell.angle_beta   90.00
_cell.angle_gamma   90.00
#
_symmetry.space_group_name_H-M   'P 1'
#
loop_
_entity.id
_entity.type
_entity.pdbx_description
1 polymer ?
#
loop_
_entity_poly.entity_id
_entity_poly.type
_entity_poly.pdbx_seq_one_letter_code
_entity_poly.pdbx_strand_id
1 'polypeptide(L)'
;MPPGVYAAGRLDYDSEGLLLLTDDGGLAHRLTDPRHKQPKTYWVQVEGDPQDAQLAALRNGVVLKDGPTLPARVRRIDVPALWPRDPPVRFRKSVPDAWLELVISEGRNRQVRRMTAAVGLPTLRLVRVAVGGYRLDTLLPGQWRLLQ
;
A
#
# COMPACT_ATOMS: atom_id res chain seq x y z
N MET A 1 0.32 20.72 3.96
CA MET A 1 -1.02 20.41 3.40
C MET A 1 -1.72 21.74 3.10
N PRO A 2 -2.55 21.82 2.04
CA PRO A 2 -3.39 22.99 1.83
C PRO A 2 -4.25 23.27 3.07
N PRO A 3 -4.51 24.54 3.43
CA PRO A 3 -5.39 24.87 4.53
C PRO A 3 -6.82 24.38 4.24
N GLY A 4 -7.55 23.97 5.28
CA GLY A 4 -8.97 23.61 5.19
C GLY A 4 -9.29 22.18 4.77
N VAL A 5 -8.30 21.36 4.39
CA VAL A 5 -8.51 19.95 4.01
C VAL A 5 -7.90 18.98 5.03
N TYR A 6 -8.50 17.80 5.13
CA TYR A 6 -8.01 16.70 5.98
C TYR A 6 -8.00 15.37 5.21
N ALA A 7 -7.32 14.37 5.77
CA ALA A 7 -7.13 13.09 5.11
C ALA A 7 -8.43 12.26 5.07
N ALA A 8 -8.89 11.92 3.87
CA ALA A 8 -9.91 10.92 3.61
C ALA A 8 -9.28 9.51 3.64
N GLY A 9 -8.87 9.10 4.84
CA GLY A 9 -8.20 7.82 5.09
C GLY A 9 -6.71 8.01 5.38
N ARG A 10 -6.21 7.22 6.31
CA ARG A 10 -4.84 7.37 6.81
C ARG A 10 -3.83 6.66 5.88
N LEU A 11 -2.60 7.15 5.94
CA LEU A 11 -1.41 6.47 5.43
C LEU A 11 -0.39 6.46 6.57
N ASP A 12 0.26 5.32 6.80
CA ASP A 12 1.25 5.21 7.86
C ASP A 12 2.47 6.09 7.55
N TYR A 13 3.10 6.65 8.59
CA TYR A 13 4.23 7.57 8.46
C TYR A 13 5.40 7.01 7.64
N ASP A 14 5.66 5.70 7.74
CA ASP A 14 6.76 5.03 7.04
C ASP A 14 6.40 4.58 5.60
N SER A 15 5.17 4.86 5.17
CA SER A 15 4.62 4.53 3.86
C SER A 15 4.53 5.77 2.97
N GLU A 16 4.58 5.56 1.66
CA GLU A 16 4.63 6.62 0.67
C GLU A 16 3.41 6.56 -0.27
N GLY A 17 3.24 7.59 -1.09
CA GLY A 17 2.28 7.59 -2.20
C GLY A 17 0.95 8.29 -1.88
N LEU A 18 -0.10 7.82 -2.53
CA LEU A 18 -1.39 8.51 -2.66
C LEU A 18 -2.09 8.69 -1.31
N LEU A 19 -2.42 9.95 -1.02
CA LEU A 19 -3.27 10.38 0.09
C LEU A 19 -4.40 11.25 -0.46
N LEU A 20 -5.64 10.87 -0.20
CA LEU A 20 -6.81 11.66 -0.58
C LEU A 20 -7.08 12.69 0.51
N LEU A 21 -7.27 13.93 0.11
CA LEU A 21 -7.55 15.06 0.99
C LEU A 21 -8.88 15.69 0.56
N THR A 22 -9.71 16.07 1.52
CA THR A 22 -11.01 16.70 1.27
C THR A 22 -11.39 17.58 2.45
N ASP A 23 -12.26 18.56 2.22
CA ASP A 23 -12.98 19.34 3.23
C ASP A 23 -14.40 18.77 3.46
N ASP A 24 -14.99 18.09 2.47
CA ASP A 24 -16.30 17.41 2.57
C ASP A 24 -16.28 16.16 3.48
N GLY A 25 -16.97 16.25 4.62
CA GLY A 25 -17.15 15.16 5.60
C GLY A 25 -17.92 13.95 5.08
N GLY A 26 -18.91 14.17 4.23
CA GLY A 26 -19.66 13.10 3.58
C GLY A 26 -18.77 12.31 2.62
N LEU A 27 -17.96 13.01 1.82
CA LEU A 27 -16.99 12.35 0.94
C LEU A 27 -15.93 11.59 1.75
N ALA A 28 -15.34 12.22 2.77
CA ALA A 28 -14.37 11.55 3.64
C ALA A 28 -14.94 10.28 4.26
N HIS A 29 -16.18 10.33 4.75
CA HIS A 29 -16.87 9.16 5.30
C HIS A 29 -17.04 8.06 4.25
N ARG A 30 -17.56 8.39 3.04
CA ARG A 30 -17.71 7.40 1.95
C ARG A 30 -16.39 6.74 1.54
N LEU A 31 -15.30 7.53 1.48
CA LEU A 31 -13.96 7.02 1.12
C LEU A 31 -13.35 6.13 2.20
N THR A 32 -13.70 6.34 3.47
CA THR A 32 -13.09 5.65 4.61
C THR A 32 -13.95 4.55 5.22
N ASP A 33 -15.25 4.54 4.96
CA ASP A 33 -16.17 3.56 5.52
C ASP A 33 -15.77 2.14 5.08
N PRO A 34 -15.47 1.24 6.04
CA PRO A 34 -15.13 -0.15 5.76
C PRO A 34 -16.15 -0.90 4.91
N ARG A 35 -17.42 -0.47 4.90
CA ARG A 35 -18.50 -1.10 4.10
C ARG A 35 -18.29 -0.93 2.61
N HIS A 36 -17.69 0.18 2.16
CA HIS A 36 -17.45 0.44 0.74
C HIS A 36 -16.24 -0.35 0.20
N LYS A 37 -15.40 -0.93 1.07
CA LYS A 37 -14.33 -1.87 0.72
C LYS A 37 -13.45 -1.42 -0.46
N GLN A 38 -13.22 -0.11 -0.58
CA GLN A 38 -12.53 0.45 -1.74
C GLN A 38 -11.15 -0.20 -1.90
N PRO A 39 -10.84 -0.72 -3.10
CA PRO A 39 -9.59 -1.41 -3.34
C PRO A 39 -8.45 -0.40 -3.24
N LYS A 40 -7.39 -0.80 -2.55
CA LYS A 40 -6.16 -0.03 -2.39
C LYS A 40 -5.06 -0.83 -3.05
N THR A 41 -4.39 -0.21 -4.03
CA THR A 41 -3.28 -0.84 -4.75
C THR A 41 -1.97 -0.32 -4.18
N TYR A 42 -1.10 -1.23 -3.80
CA TYR A 42 0.21 -0.95 -3.26
C TYR A 42 1.28 -1.56 -4.16
N TRP A 43 2.37 -0.83 -4.37
CA TRP A 43 3.63 -1.39 -4.77
C TRP A 43 4.50 -1.58 -3.54
N VAL A 44 4.97 -2.82 -3.35
CA VAL A 44 5.63 -3.27 -2.14
C VAL A 44 6.97 -3.83 -2.53
N GLN A 45 8.05 -3.21 -2.05
CA GLN A 45 9.37 -3.83 -2.11
C GLN A 45 9.49 -4.74 -0.90
N VAL A 46 9.82 -6.01 -1.12
CA VAL A 46 10.01 -7.01 -0.07
C VAL A 46 11.43 -7.54 -0.11
N GLU A 47 11.95 -7.93 1.04
CA GLU A 47 13.19 -8.68 1.13
C GLU A 47 12.97 -10.13 0.66
N GLY A 48 13.94 -10.68 -0.06
CA GLY A 48 13.92 -12.04 -0.59
C GLY A 48 13.36 -12.13 -2.02
N ASP A 49 13.32 -13.36 -2.53
CA ASP A 49 12.77 -13.68 -3.83
C ASP A 49 11.43 -14.44 -3.64
N PRO A 50 10.27 -13.79 -3.91
CA PRO A 50 8.96 -14.38 -3.64
C PRO A 50 8.72 -15.67 -4.43
N GLN A 51 8.46 -16.76 -3.71
CA GLN A 51 8.09 -18.05 -4.28
C GLN A 51 6.58 -18.16 -4.50
N ASP A 52 6.16 -19.01 -5.44
CA ASP A 52 4.74 -19.17 -5.79
C ASP A 52 3.84 -19.53 -4.60
N ALA A 53 4.35 -20.34 -3.67
CA ALA A 53 3.62 -20.69 -2.44
C ALA A 53 3.36 -19.47 -1.55
N GLN A 54 4.33 -18.54 -1.43
CA GLN A 54 4.18 -17.31 -0.65
C GLN A 54 3.18 -16.36 -1.32
N LEU A 55 3.24 -16.23 -2.65
CA LEU A 55 2.28 -15.44 -3.42
C LEU A 55 0.86 -16.02 -3.32
N ALA A 56 0.72 -17.35 -3.40
CA ALA A 56 -0.56 -18.03 -3.24
C ALA A 56 -1.15 -17.82 -1.84
N ALA A 57 -0.33 -17.91 -0.79
CA ALA A 57 -0.76 -17.63 0.58
C ALA A 57 -1.28 -16.19 0.74
N LEU A 58 -0.56 -15.20 0.20
CA LEU A 58 -1.03 -13.80 0.22
C LEU A 58 -2.34 -13.60 -0.54
N ARG A 59 -2.54 -14.30 -1.68
CA ARG A 59 -3.77 -14.22 -2.48
C ARG A 59 -4.97 -14.82 -1.75
N ASN A 60 -4.78 -15.98 -1.13
CA ASN A 60 -5.84 -16.69 -0.41
C ASN A 60 -6.19 -16.04 0.92
N GLY A 61 -5.26 -15.28 1.48
CA GLY A 61 -5.36 -14.64 2.79
C GLY A 61 -4.52 -15.36 3.84
N VAL A 62 -3.99 -14.57 4.77
CA VAL A 62 -3.10 -15.05 5.85
C VAL A 62 -3.73 -14.78 7.21
N VAL A 63 -3.41 -15.60 8.20
CA VAL A 63 -3.84 -15.35 9.59
C VAL A 63 -2.89 -14.37 10.25
N LEU A 64 -3.41 -13.22 10.67
CA LEU A 64 -2.70 -12.23 11.47
C LEU A 64 -3.20 -12.27 12.92
N LYS A 65 -2.55 -11.53 13.82
CA LYS A 65 -2.93 -11.48 15.26
C LYS A 65 -4.38 -11.06 15.50
N ASP A 66 -4.94 -10.22 14.64
CA ASP A 66 -6.31 -9.71 14.64
C ASP A 66 -7.24 -10.51 13.69
N GLY A 67 -6.88 -11.74 13.32
CA GLY A 67 -7.70 -12.67 12.54
C GLY A 67 -7.25 -12.88 11.09
N PRO A 68 -7.98 -13.70 10.29
CA PRO A 68 -7.68 -13.92 8.88
C PRO A 68 -7.85 -12.64 8.05
N THR A 69 -7.05 -12.44 7.02
CA THR A 69 -7.28 -11.39 6.00
C THR A 69 -8.26 -11.88 4.95
N LEU A 70 -8.99 -10.97 4.33
CA LEU A 70 -9.71 -11.29 3.10
C LEU A 70 -8.72 -11.65 1.97
N PRO A 71 -9.19 -12.37 0.93
CA PRO A 71 -8.42 -12.59 -0.28
C PRO A 71 -7.92 -11.28 -0.89
N ALA A 72 -6.73 -11.33 -1.48
CA ALA A 72 -6.06 -10.20 -2.10
C ALA A 72 -5.63 -10.53 -3.53
N ARG A 73 -5.45 -9.51 -4.38
CA ARG A 73 -4.76 -9.71 -5.66
C ARG A 73 -3.29 -9.41 -5.45
N VAL A 74 -2.42 -10.36 -5.80
CA VAL A 74 -0.98 -10.25 -5.60
C VAL A 74 -0.26 -10.76 -6.82
N ARG A 75 0.67 -9.97 -7.35
CA ARG A 75 1.56 -10.38 -8.43
C ARG A 75 2.94 -9.77 -8.26
N ARG A 76 3.96 -10.46 -8.74
CA ARG A 76 5.28 -9.89 -8.93
C ARG A 76 5.21 -8.84 -10.03
N ILE A 77 5.98 -7.76 -9.88
CA ILE A 77 6.16 -6.72 -10.88
C ILE A 77 7.64 -6.43 -11.05
N ASP A 78 8.01 -5.86 -12.19
CA ASP A 78 9.35 -5.28 -12.37
C ASP A 78 9.53 -4.09 -11.43
N VAL A 79 10.80 -3.69 -11.25
CA VAL A 79 11.13 -2.51 -10.46
C VAL A 79 10.38 -1.29 -11.03
N PRO A 80 9.46 -0.68 -10.26
CA PRO A 80 8.69 0.44 -10.76
C PRO A 80 9.55 1.71 -10.84
N ALA A 81 9.24 2.56 -11.80
CA ALA A 81 9.80 3.90 -11.90
C ALA A 81 9.24 4.80 -10.78
N LEU A 82 9.85 4.74 -9.60
CA LEU A 82 9.53 5.56 -8.45
C LEU A 82 10.64 6.58 -8.19
N TRP A 83 10.29 7.66 -7.50
CA TRP A 83 11.26 8.60 -6.95
C TRP A 83 12.24 7.91 -5.98
N PRO A 84 13.47 8.44 -5.82
CA PRO A 84 14.39 8.02 -4.76
C PRO A 84 13.76 8.19 -3.38
N ARG A 85 14.00 7.25 -2.47
CA ARG A 85 13.54 7.34 -1.09
C ARG A 85 14.65 7.92 -0.21
N ASP A 86 14.31 8.88 0.65
CA ASP A 86 15.21 9.46 1.66
C ASP A 86 14.57 9.35 3.07
N PRO A 87 15.21 8.67 4.04
CA PRO A 87 16.42 7.86 3.89
C PRO A 87 16.16 6.62 3.02
N PRO A 88 17.21 6.06 2.38
CA PRO A 88 17.08 4.86 1.57
C PRO A 88 16.57 3.69 2.43
N VAL A 89 15.94 2.70 1.77
CA VAL A 89 15.55 1.47 2.45
C VAL A 89 16.77 0.80 3.06
N ARG A 90 16.60 0.22 4.25
CA ARG A 90 17.63 -0.62 4.86
C ARG A 90 17.54 -2.00 4.22
N PHE A 91 18.56 -2.41 3.48
CA PHE A 91 18.64 -3.74 2.88
C PHE A 91 19.99 -4.39 3.17
N ARG A 92 20.04 -5.71 3.08
CA ARG A 92 21.28 -6.49 3.18
C ARG A 92 21.81 -6.71 1.78
N LYS A 93 23.05 -6.30 1.49
CA LYS A 93 23.66 -6.46 0.15
C LYS A 93 23.67 -7.90 -0.38
N SER A 94 23.67 -8.89 0.52
CA SER A 94 23.68 -10.31 0.18
C SER A 94 22.29 -10.92 0.01
N VAL A 95 21.21 -10.18 0.27
CA VAL A 95 19.84 -10.67 0.18
C VAL A 95 19.15 -9.97 -0.98
N PRO A 96 18.55 -10.70 -1.94
CA PRO A 96 17.81 -10.07 -3.02
C PRO A 96 16.58 -9.33 -2.49
N ASP A 97 16.02 -8.47 -3.32
CA ASP A 97 14.71 -7.88 -3.10
C ASP A 97 13.84 -8.01 -4.35
N ALA A 98 12.54 -7.89 -4.16
CA ALA A 98 11.58 -7.98 -5.24
C ALA A 98 10.42 -7.01 -5.02
N TRP A 99 9.73 -6.68 -6.12
CA TRP A 99 8.54 -5.85 -6.09
C TRP A 99 7.27 -6.65 -6.32
N LEU A 100 6.26 -6.35 -5.51
CA LEU A 100 4.92 -6.90 -5.59
C LEU A 100 3.91 -5.78 -5.81
N GLU A 101 2.94 -6.02 -6.68
CA GLU A 101 1.67 -5.29 -6.63
C GLU A 101 0.70 -6.07 -5.75
N LEU A 102 0.16 -5.40 -4.73
CA LEU A 102 -0.77 -5.97 -3.77
C LEU A 102 -2.02 -5.09 -3.68
N VAL A 103 -3.18 -5.69 -4.00
CA VAL A 103 -4.48 -5.03 -3.94
C VAL A 103 -5.31 -5.63 -2.81
N ILE A 104 -5.69 -4.79 -1.85
CA ILE A 104 -6.56 -5.16 -0.72
C ILE A 104 -7.79 -4.26 -0.66
N SER A 105 -8.91 -4.84 -0.26
CA SER A 105 -10.17 -4.12 0.03
C SER A 105 -10.39 -3.89 1.53
N GLU A 106 -9.36 -4.17 2.33
CA GLU A 106 -9.32 -3.99 3.78
C GLU A 106 -8.50 -2.74 4.14
N GLY A 107 -8.43 -2.44 5.43
CA GLY A 107 -7.70 -1.27 5.95
C GLY A 107 -7.19 -1.47 7.38
N ARG A 108 -6.79 -2.70 7.76
CA ARG A 108 -6.30 -2.98 9.11
C ARG A 108 -4.95 -2.30 9.34
N ASN A 109 -4.63 -2.03 10.60
CA ASN A 109 -3.37 -1.37 10.98
C ASN A 109 -2.16 -2.09 10.35
N ARG A 110 -1.31 -1.38 9.60
CA ARG A 110 -0.09 -1.89 8.95
C ARG A 110 -0.28 -3.19 8.16
N GLN A 111 -1.49 -3.42 7.62
CA GLN A 111 -1.90 -4.73 7.12
C GLN A 111 -0.95 -5.32 6.08
N VAL A 112 -0.60 -4.55 5.04
CA VAL A 112 0.29 -5.03 3.96
C VAL A 112 1.62 -5.53 4.52
N ARG A 113 2.25 -4.74 5.41
CA ARG A 113 3.52 -5.11 6.04
C ARG A 113 3.42 -6.38 6.88
N ARG A 114 2.31 -6.54 7.61
CA ARG A 114 2.05 -7.74 8.41
C ARG A 114 1.78 -8.95 7.53
N MET A 115 1.07 -8.78 6.41
CA MET A 115 0.82 -9.84 5.44
C MET A 115 2.12 -10.35 4.82
N THR A 116 2.96 -9.46 4.29
CA THR A 116 4.22 -9.91 3.66
C THR A 116 5.17 -10.53 4.68
N ALA A 117 5.26 -9.98 5.89
CA ALA A 117 6.05 -10.57 6.98
C ALA A 117 5.54 -11.97 7.38
N ALA A 118 4.22 -12.19 7.40
CA ALA A 118 3.63 -13.48 7.77
C ALA A 118 3.99 -14.63 6.80
N VAL A 119 4.34 -14.30 5.55
CA VAL A 119 4.82 -15.28 4.55
C VAL A 119 6.35 -15.28 4.40
N GLY A 120 7.08 -14.62 5.30
CA GLY A 120 8.54 -14.59 5.27
C GLY A 120 9.15 -13.59 4.27
N LEU A 121 8.39 -12.57 3.85
CA LEU A 121 8.83 -11.52 2.91
C LEU A 121 8.71 -10.13 3.57
N PRO A 122 9.56 -9.74 4.54
CA PRO A 122 9.44 -8.45 5.21
C PRO A 122 9.42 -7.27 4.23
N THR A 123 8.50 -6.32 4.43
CA THR A 123 8.39 -5.12 3.57
C THR A 123 9.54 -4.14 3.83
N LEU A 124 10.27 -3.80 2.78
CA LEU A 124 11.31 -2.76 2.75
C LEU A 124 10.73 -1.38 2.40
N ARG A 125 9.88 -1.32 1.37
CA ARG A 125 9.23 -0.09 0.87
C ARG A 125 7.76 -0.35 0.60
N LEU A 126 6.91 0.63 0.91
CA LEU A 126 5.48 0.53 0.68
C LEU A 126 4.97 1.83 0.07
N VAL A 127 4.46 1.76 -1.16
CA VAL A 127 3.90 2.90 -1.89
C VAL A 127 2.46 2.61 -2.27
N ARG A 128 1.51 3.40 -1.76
CA ARG A 128 0.12 3.31 -2.21
C ARG A 128 -0.04 4.04 -3.52
N VAL A 129 -0.37 3.34 -4.60
CA VAL A 129 -0.47 3.93 -5.94
C VAL A 129 -1.91 4.16 -6.39
N ALA A 130 -2.90 3.54 -5.74
CA ALA A 130 -4.31 3.81 -6.02
C ALA A 130 -5.22 3.56 -4.81
N VAL A 131 -6.35 4.27 -4.78
CA VAL A 131 -7.49 4.06 -3.88
C VAL A 131 -8.76 4.19 -4.71
N GLY A 132 -9.50 3.10 -4.87
CA GLY A 132 -10.69 3.09 -5.74
C GLY A 132 -10.33 3.53 -7.17
N GLY A 133 -11.06 4.53 -7.67
CA GLY A 133 -10.79 5.15 -8.98
C GLY A 133 -9.63 6.15 -9.00
N TYR A 134 -9.06 6.51 -7.85
CA TYR A 134 -8.01 7.52 -7.77
C TYR A 134 -6.62 6.88 -7.87
N ARG A 135 -5.74 7.50 -8.66
CA ARG A 135 -4.40 7.00 -8.96
C ARG A 135 -3.35 8.07 -8.71
N LEU A 136 -2.16 7.60 -8.34
CA LEU A 136 -0.98 8.43 -8.13
C LEU A 136 -0.44 9.01 -9.46
N ASP A 137 -0.54 8.22 -10.53
CA ASP A 137 -0.08 8.56 -11.89
C ASP A 137 1.33 9.18 -11.88
N THR A 138 1.47 10.42 -12.35
CA THR A 138 2.77 11.12 -12.48
C THR A 138 3.09 12.03 -11.29
N LEU A 139 2.31 11.98 -10.21
CA LEU A 139 2.46 12.88 -9.07
C LEU A 139 3.72 12.51 -8.25
N LEU A 140 4.64 13.46 -8.10
CA LEU A 140 5.87 13.28 -7.32
C LEU A 140 5.62 13.50 -5.81
N PRO A 141 6.56 13.10 -4.93
CA PRO A 141 6.46 13.35 -3.50
C PRO A 141 6.23 14.82 -3.19
N GLY A 142 5.32 15.10 -2.26
CA GLY A 142 4.98 16.45 -1.82
C GLY A 142 4.12 17.24 -2.81
N GLN A 143 3.94 16.77 -4.04
CA GLN A 143 3.02 17.38 -4.99
C GLN A 143 1.57 16.98 -4.67
N TRP A 144 0.65 17.83 -5.11
CA TRP A 144 -0.78 17.60 -5.02
C TRP A 144 -1.47 18.21 -6.25
N ARG A 145 -2.67 17.72 -6.55
CA ARG A 145 -3.54 18.28 -7.59
C ARG A 145 -4.99 18.27 -7.12
N LEU A 146 -5.78 19.20 -7.62
CA LEU A 146 -7.23 19.15 -7.44
C LEU A 146 -7.82 18.11 -8.39
N LEU A 147 -8.85 17.42 -7.91
CA LEU A 147 -9.65 16.50 -8.70
C LEU A 147 -10.95 17.23 -9.03
N GLN A 148 -11.33 17.21 -10.31
CA GLN A 148 -12.60 17.76 -10.78
C GLN A 148 -13.71 16.73 -10.64
#